data_AF-A0A6V8MJS9-F1
#
_entry.id   AF-A0A6V8MJS9-F1
#
_cell.length_a   1.000
_cell.length_b   1.000
_cell.length_c   1.000
_cell.angle_alpha   90.00
_cell.angle_beta   90.00
_cell.angle_gamma   90.00
#
_symmetry.space_group_name_H-M   'P 1'
#
loop_
_entity.id
_entity.type
_entity.pdbx_description
1 polymer ?
#
loop_
_entity_poly.entity_id
_entity_poly.type
_entity_poly.pdbx_seq_one_letter_code
_entity_poly.pdbx_strand_id
1 'polypeptide(L)'
;MEERYFGQIDVTSLKGIPVNDLIVLLGTMGSHIKAHEMYQEPFIEGVLNGDGFIDLSWKLQQAQDDAATKDTGKRAYLEQFIQECIVNIRIFVNYAEIRAARHKDQRYLEGLGLKKKEKKKNSRSSYGPLGATERFVVKHGPVSGSLIFQIAKVLAAVHYDLEMCFGDPNNEADWHAAGTFLNTRNVRLDGLEPGKVYYFRVRVFGPGGFGPWSNVIKIMAV
;
A
#
# COMPACT_ATOMS: atom_id res chain seq x y z
N MET A 1 22.46 8.65 -3.32
CA MET A 1 22.78 7.35 -3.91
C MET A 1 21.44 6.71 -4.26
N GLU A 2 21.00 6.79 -5.52
CA GLU A 2 19.67 6.30 -5.92
C GLU A 2 19.67 4.76 -5.90
N GLU A 3 18.92 4.18 -4.97
CA GLU A 3 18.52 2.78 -5.06
C GLU A 3 17.71 2.60 -6.35
N ARG A 4 18.37 2.10 -7.39
CA ARG A 4 17.69 1.66 -8.61
C ARG A 4 16.80 0.48 -8.23
N TYR A 5 15.55 0.79 -7.92
CA TYR A 5 14.49 -0.20 -7.73
C TYR A 5 14.38 -1.06 -9.00
N PHE A 6 14.80 -2.33 -8.91
CA PHE A 6 14.62 -3.30 -9.98
C PHE A 6 13.12 -3.56 -10.13
N GLY A 7 12.57 -3.37 -11.33
CA GLY A 7 11.13 -3.41 -11.56
C GLY A 7 10.53 -4.75 -11.13
N GLN A 8 9.35 -4.72 -10.52
CA GLN A 8 8.59 -5.93 -10.17
C GLN A 8 7.71 -6.35 -11.34
N ILE A 9 7.47 -7.66 -11.50
CA ILE A 9 6.49 -8.19 -12.43
C ILE A 9 5.11 -8.20 -11.76
N ASP A 10 4.08 -7.81 -12.51
CA ASP A 10 2.72 -7.84 -12.02
C ASP A 10 2.12 -9.24 -12.19
N VAL A 11 2.13 -10.02 -11.10
CA VAL A 11 1.48 -11.34 -11.03
C VAL A 11 0.00 -11.27 -10.63
N THR A 12 -0.55 -10.07 -10.39
CA THR A 12 -1.97 -9.93 -10.02
C THR A 12 -2.91 -10.21 -11.19
N SER A 13 -2.43 -9.98 -12.42
CA SER A 13 -3.16 -10.30 -13.66
C SER A 13 -3.40 -11.79 -13.88
N LEU A 14 -2.72 -12.67 -13.13
CA LEU A 14 -2.96 -14.12 -13.18
C LEU A 14 -4.29 -14.52 -12.55
N LYS A 15 -4.90 -13.65 -11.73
CA LYS A 15 -6.18 -13.95 -11.10
C LYS A 15 -7.30 -13.90 -12.15
N GLY A 16 -7.92 -15.05 -12.41
CA GLY A 16 -9.02 -15.15 -13.38
C GLY A 16 -8.56 -15.14 -14.84
N ILE A 17 -7.28 -15.43 -15.10
CA ILE A 17 -6.76 -15.61 -16.45
C ILE A 17 -7.53 -16.75 -17.16
N PRO A 18 -7.96 -16.58 -18.43
CA PRO A 18 -8.52 -17.67 -19.21
C PRO A 18 -7.55 -18.84 -19.32
N VAL A 19 -8.06 -20.07 -19.29
CA VAL A 19 -7.22 -21.29 -19.32
C VAL A 19 -6.32 -21.32 -20.56
N ASN A 20 -6.84 -20.94 -21.73
CA ASN A 20 -6.05 -20.88 -22.97
C ASN A 20 -4.88 -19.90 -22.86
N ASP A 21 -5.12 -18.72 -22.26
CA ASP A 21 -4.07 -17.71 -22.07
C ASP A 21 -3.02 -18.20 -21.09
N LEU A 22 -3.42 -18.95 -20.06
CA LEU A 22 -2.52 -19.58 -19.11
C LEU A 22 -1.64 -20.67 -19.78
N ILE A 23 -2.22 -21.51 -20.64
CA ILE A 23 -1.50 -22.52 -21.42
C ILE A 23 -0.42 -21.86 -22.29
N VAL A 24 -0.80 -20.80 -23.02
CA VAL A 24 0.11 -20.03 -23.88
C VAL A 24 1.21 -19.36 -23.05
N LEU A 25 0.86 -18.79 -21.89
CA LEU A 25 1.82 -18.15 -21.00
C LEU A 25 2.85 -19.17 -20.49
N LEU A 26 2.42 -20.34 -20.01
CA LEU A 26 3.32 -21.40 -19.54
C LEU A 26 4.28 -21.85 -20.65
N GLY A 27 3.78 -22.07 -21.86
CA GLY A 27 4.61 -22.46 -23.01
C GLY A 27 5.60 -21.37 -23.42
N THR A 28 5.18 -20.09 -23.39
CA THR A 28 6.03 -18.94 -23.68
C THR A 28 7.14 -18.81 -22.64
N MET A 29 6.80 -18.89 -21.35
CA MET A 29 7.77 -18.88 -20.26
C MET A 29 8.75 -20.04 -20.40
N GLY A 30 8.27 -21.27 -20.58
CA GLY A 30 9.13 -22.45 -20.68
C GLY A 30 10.13 -22.36 -21.83
N SER A 31 9.67 -21.92 -23.01
CA SER A 31 10.51 -21.72 -24.19
C SER A 31 11.54 -20.60 -23.98
N HIS A 32 11.14 -19.49 -23.35
CA HIS A 32 12.05 -18.40 -23.02
C HIS A 32 13.12 -18.84 -22.01
N ILE A 33 12.72 -19.47 -20.91
CA ILE A 33 13.63 -19.95 -19.85
C ILE A 33 14.65 -20.92 -20.43
N LYS A 34 14.22 -21.84 -21.30
CA LYS A 34 15.09 -22.84 -21.93
C LYS A 34 16.12 -22.21 -22.86
N ALA A 35 15.71 -21.20 -23.64
CA ALA A 35 16.57 -20.53 -24.61
C ALA A 35 17.52 -19.51 -23.97
N HIS A 36 17.20 -19.00 -22.79
CA HIS A 36 17.91 -17.88 -22.20
C HIS A 36 19.15 -18.32 -21.41
N GLU A 37 20.30 -17.72 -21.72
CA GLU A 37 21.61 -18.09 -21.15
C GLU A 37 21.66 -17.94 -19.62
N MET A 38 20.91 -16.99 -19.07
CA MET A 38 20.93 -16.68 -17.63
C MET A 38 20.18 -17.71 -16.76
N TYR A 39 19.53 -18.69 -17.39
CA TYR A 39 18.75 -19.75 -16.76
C TYR A 39 19.34 -21.15 -16.99
N GLN A 40 20.61 -21.23 -17.43
CA GLN A 40 21.32 -22.50 -17.65
C GLN A 40 21.94 -23.10 -16.38
N GLU A 41 21.97 -22.34 -15.28
CA GLU A 41 22.44 -22.81 -13.98
C GLU A 41 21.40 -23.70 -13.28
N PRO A 42 21.83 -24.57 -12.33
CA PRO A 42 20.91 -25.37 -11.55
C PRO A 42 19.93 -24.47 -10.77
N PHE A 43 18.64 -24.76 -10.95
CA PHE A 43 17.56 -24.12 -10.23
C PHE A 43 17.59 -24.57 -8.77
N ILE A 44 17.14 -23.67 -7.87
CA ILE A 44 16.87 -24.05 -6.50
C ILE A 44 15.70 -25.05 -6.46
N GLU A 45 15.70 -25.92 -5.46
CA GLU A 45 14.62 -26.88 -5.26
C GLU A 45 13.26 -26.19 -5.21
N GLY A 46 12.28 -26.74 -5.94
CA GLY A 46 10.93 -26.19 -6.04
C GLY A 46 10.72 -25.10 -7.10
N VAL A 47 11.78 -24.63 -7.79
CA VAL A 47 11.63 -23.76 -8.96
C VAL A 47 11.69 -24.60 -10.24
N LEU A 48 10.64 -24.51 -11.05
CA LEU A 48 10.60 -25.21 -12.34
C LEU A 48 11.54 -24.57 -13.35
N ASN A 49 12.22 -25.43 -14.13
CA ASN A 49 12.99 -25.04 -15.30
C ASN A 49 12.09 -24.90 -16.54
N GLY A 50 12.71 -24.58 -17.68
CA GLY A 50 11.98 -24.40 -18.94
C GLY A 50 11.16 -25.62 -19.36
N ASP A 51 11.71 -26.83 -19.23
CA ASP A 51 11.01 -28.07 -19.57
C ASP A 51 9.83 -28.33 -18.63
N GLY A 52 9.96 -28.01 -17.34
CA GLY A 52 8.86 -28.11 -16.37
C GLY A 52 7.67 -27.21 -16.71
N PHE A 53 7.92 -25.99 -17.19
CA PHE A 53 6.84 -25.11 -17.66
C PHE A 53 6.18 -25.58 -18.95
N ILE A 54 6.95 -26.16 -19.88
CA ILE A 54 6.40 -26.75 -21.11
C ILE A 54 5.53 -27.97 -20.76
N ASP A 55 5.98 -28.82 -19.84
CA ASP A 55 5.21 -29.98 -19.36
C ASP A 55 3.91 -29.56 -18.67
N LEU A 56 3.94 -28.53 -17.81
CA LEU A 56 2.72 -27.96 -17.22
C LEU A 56 1.75 -27.42 -18.27
N SER A 57 2.26 -26.74 -19.31
CA SER A 57 1.43 -26.23 -20.42
C SER A 57 0.69 -27.38 -21.12
N TRP A 58 1.41 -28.47 -21.45
CA TRP A 58 0.84 -29.64 -22.11
C TRP A 58 -0.18 -30.37 -21.23
N LYS A 59 0.13 -30.58 -19.94
CA LYS A 59 -0.80 -31.19 -18.98
C LYS A 59 -2.06 -30.37 -18.77
N LEU A 60 -1.95 -29.04 -18.77
CA LEU A 60 -3.09 -28.15 -18.59
C LEU A 60 -4.02 -28.21 -19.82
N GLN A 61 -3.44 -28.30 -21.03
CA GLN A 61 -4.21 -28.53 -22.26
C GLN A 61 -4.98 -29.85 -22.18
N GLN A 62 -4.32 -30.95 -21.78
CA GLN A 62 -4.98 -32.24 -21.64
C GLN A 62 -6.11 -32.19 -20.60
N ALA A 63 -5.87 -31.59 -19.43
CA ALA A 63 -6.89 -31.45 -18.39
C ALA A 63 -8.10 -30.61 -18.85
N GLN A 64 -7.87 -29.60 -19.69
CA GLN A 64 -8.93 -28.79 -20.28
C GLN A 64 -9.78 -29.60 -21.26
N ASP A 65 -9.14 -30.36 -22.15
CA ASP A 65 -9.82 -31.20 -23.14
C ASP A 65 -10.65 -32.29 -22.44
N ASP A 66 -10.11 -32.89 -21.38
CA ASP A 66 -10.81 -33.87 -20.55
C ASP A 66 -12.04 -33.28 -19.85
N ALA A 67 -11.93 -32.06 -19.32
CA ALA A 67 -13.02 -31.35 -18.65
C ALA A 67 -14.15 -30.92 -19.60
N ALA A 68 -13.93 -30.92 -20.92
CA ALA A 68 -14.95 -30.64 -21.93
C ALA A 68 -16.10 -31.67 -21.88
N THR A 69 -15.85 -32.88 -21.36
CA THR A 69 -16.82 -33.99 -21.27
C THR A 69 -17.96 -33.78 -20.24
N LYS A 70 -18.13 -32.57 -19.68
CA LYS A 70 -19.15 -32.18 -18.66
C LYS A 70 -19.12 -33.01 -17.36
N ASP A 71 -18.09 -33.81 -17.13
CA ASP A 71 -17.85 -34.49 -15.86
C ASP A 71 -17.46 -33.48 -14.77
N THR A 72 -18.19 -33.48 -13.66
CA THR A 72 -17.97 -32.58 -12.52
C THR A 72 -16.63 -32.83 -11.83
N GLY A 73 -16.14 -34.07 -11.78
CA GLY A 73 -14.85 -34.40 -11.16
C GLY A 73 -13.68 -33.83 -11.96
N LYS A 74 -13.74 -33.93 -13.29
CA LYS A 74 -12.71 -33.40 -14.19
C LYS A 74 -12.63 -31.87 -14.16
N ARG A 75 -13.76 -31.18 -13.98
CA ARG A 75 -13.80 -29.72 -13.80
C ARG A 75 -13.15 -29.27 -12.49
N ALA A 76 -13.40 -29.99 -11.39
CA ALA A 76 -12.76 -29.70 -10.11
C ALA A 76 -11.24 -29.94 -10.17
N TYR A 77 -10.81 -31.01 -10.83
CA TYR A 77 -9.40 -31.28 -11.08
C TYR A 77 -8.74 -30.16 -11.92
N LEU A 78 -9.38 -29.72 -13.01
CA LEU A 78 -8.89 -28.62 -13.83
C LEU A 78 -8.70 -27.34 -12.99
N GLU A 79 -9.67 -26.99 -12.14
CA GLU A 79 -9.58 -25.81 -11.28
C GLU A 79 -8.41 -25.90 -10.29
N GLN A 80 -8.19 -27.06 -9.68
CA GLN A 80 -7.03 -27.30 -8.81
C GLN A 80 -5.72 -27.18 -9.59
N PHE A 81 -5.65 -27.76 -10.79
CA PHE A 81 -4.47 -27.73 -11.63
C PHE A 81 -4.14 -26.31 -12.12
N ILE A 82 -5.16 -25.49 -12.42
CA ILE A 82 -4.97 -24.05 -12.71
C ILE A 82 -4.29 -23.33 -11.54
N GLN A 83 -4.69 -23.61 -10.30
CA GLN A 83 -4.04 -22.99 -9.14
C GLN A 83 -2.59 -23.44 -8.99
N GLU A 84 -2.29 -24.72 -9.24
CA GLU A 84 -0.92 -25.25 -9.24
C GLU A 84 -0.04 -24.53 -10.27
N CYS A 85 -0.53 -24.33 -11.50
CA CYS A 85 0.18 -23.57 -12.53
C CYS A 85 0.46 -22.13 -12.08
N ILE A 86 -0.53 -21.44 -11.51
CA ILE A 86 -0.38 -20.05 -11.02
C ILE A 86 0.66 -19.98 -9.90
N VAL A 87 0.68 -20.94 -8.97
CA VAL A 87 1.67 -21.01 -7.89
C VAL A 87 3.07 -21.17 -8.47
N ASN A 88 3.28 -22.07 -9.43
CA ASN A 88 4.58 -22.27 -10.07
C ASN A 88 5.06 -21.02 -10.82
N ILE A 89 4.17 -20.31 -11.53
CA ILE A 89 4.50 -19.02 -12.15
C ILE A 89 4.98 -18.01 -11.10
N ARG A 90 4.27 -17.89 -9.96
CA ARG A 90 4.65 -16.95 -8.90
C ARG A 90 6.00 -17.29 -8.27
N ILE A 91 6.25 -18.57 -8.00
CA ILE A 91 7.53 -19.05 -7.47
C ILE A 91 8.67 -18.66 -8.42
N PHE A 92 8.50 -18.92 -9.72
CA PHE A 92 9.50 -18.58 -10.72
C PHE A 92 9.72 -17.07 -10.86
N VAL A 93 8.65 -16.27 -10.91
CA VAL A 93 8.76 -14.81 -11.00
C VAL A 93 9.55 -14.25 -9.82
N ASN A 94 9.28 -14.71 -8.59
CA ASN A 94 10.05 -14.29 -7.43
C ASN A 94 11.52 -14.68 -7.55
N TYR A 95 11.82 -15.88 -8.06
CA TYR A 95 13.19 -16.31 -8.33
C TYR A 95 13.90 -15.42 -9.36
N ALA A 96 13.22 -15.08 -10.46
CA ALA A 96 13.73 -14.18 -11.49
C ALA A 96 13.98 -12.77 -10.94
N GLU A 97 13.10 -12.24 -10.07
CA GLU A 97 13.28 -10.95 -9.41
C GLU A 97 14.48 -10.94 -8.45
N ILE A 98 14.67 -12.01 -7.67
CA ILE A 98 15.84 -12.14 -6.78
C ILE A 98 17.13 -12.16 -7.60
N ARG A 99 17.17 -12.92 -8.70
CA ARG A 99 18.33 -12.93 -9.61
C ARG A 99 18.57 -11.57 -10.26
N ALA A 100 17.53 -10.91 -10.75
CA ALA A 100 17.62 -9.57 -11.33
C ALA A 100 18.24 -8.57 -10.35
N ALA A 101 17.78 -8.58 -9.09
CA ALA A 101 18.29 -7.71 -8.04
C ALA A 101 19.76 -8.02 -7.68
N ARG A 102 20.12 -9.32 -7.59
CA ARG A 102 21.48 -9.76 -7.23
C ARG A 102 22.51 -9.44 -8.29
N HIS A 103 22.20 -9.74 -9.55
CA HIS A 103 23.10 -9.53 -10.69
C HIS A 103 23.01 -8.12 -11.27
N LYS A 104 22.05 -7.31 -10.79
CA LYS A 104 21.74 -5.97 -11.30
C LYS A 104 21.42 -5.95 -12.80
N ASP A 105 20.83 -7.02 -13.30
CA ASP A 105 20.47 -7.20 -14.71
C ASP A 105 18.96 -7.38 -14.84
N GLN A 106 18.31 -6.53 -15.63
CA GLN A 106 16.87 -6.59 -15.84
C GLN A 106 16.44 -7.66 -16.86
N ARG A 107 17.38 -8.20 -17.65
CA ARG A 107 17.10 -9.22 -18.67
C ARG A 107 16.45 -10.47 -18.11
N TYR A 108 16.68 -10.79 -16.83
CA TYR A 108 15.99 -11.88 -16.12
C TYR A 108 14.45 -11.74 -16.15
N LEU A 109 13.92 -10.52 -16.24
CA LEU A 109 12.48 -10.24 -16.20
C LEU A 109 11.86 -10.05 -17.59
N GLU A 110 12.67 -10.10 -18.63
CA GLU A 110 12.23 -9.90 -20.01
C GLU A 110 11.74 -11.22 -20.59
N GLY A 111 10.88 -11.19 -21.62
CA GLY A 111 10.43 -12.40 -22.31
C GLY A 111 9.50 -13.35 -21.54
N LEU A 112 9.21 -13.10 -20.25
CA LEU A 112 8.31 -13.94 -19.44
C LEU A 112 6.82 -13.83 -19.78
N GLY A 113 6.44 -13.01 -20.77
CA GLY A 113 5.03 -12.82 -21.16
C GLY A 113 4.17 -12.07 -20.13
N LEU A 114 4.77 -11.59 -19.04
CA LEU A 114 4.10 -10.86 -17.96
C LEU A 114 4.39 -9.36 -18.03
N LYS A 115 3.42 -8.55 -17.63
CA LYS A 115 3.56 -7.09 -17.60
C LYS A 115 4.42 -6.68 -16.40
N LYS A 116 5.30 -5.70 -16.59
CA LYS A 116 5.99 -5.04 -15.47
C LYS A 116 4.98 -4.23 -14.67
N LYS A 117 5.06 -4.28 -13.35
CA LYS A 117 4.24 -3.47 -12.45
C LYS A 117 4.60 -2.01 -12.69
N GLU A 118 3.64 -1.27 -13.24
CA GLU A 118 3.82 0.17 -13.39
C GLU A 118 4.05 0.79 -12.02
N LYS A 119 5.11 1.59 -11.89
CA LYS A 119 5.21 2.50 -10.75
C LYS A 119 3.96 3.36 -10.83
N LYS A 120 3.04 3.20 -9.87
CA LYS A 120 2.06 4.24 -9.60
C LYS A 120 2.91 5.51 -9.46
N LYS A 121 2.81 6.42 -10.43
CA LYS A 121 3.30 7.77 -10.23
C LYS A 121 2.55 8.19 -8.98
N ASN A 122 3.24 8.24 -7.84
CA ASN A 122 2.73 9.00 -6.72
C ASN A 122 2.61 10.39 -7.31
N SER A 123 1.41 10.74 -7.79
CA SER A 123 1.03 12.12 -7.90
C SER A 123 1.12 12.60 -6.47
N ARG A 124 2.31 13.05 -6.06
CA ARG A 124 2.40 14.23 -5.23
C ARG A 124 1.70 15.29 -6.08
N SER A 125 0.38 15.26 -6.04
CA SER A 125 -0.43 16.41 -6.32
C SER A 125 0.27 17.52 -5.56
N SER A 126 0.64 18.58 -6.27
CA SER A 126 1.07 19.83 -5.66
C SER A 126 -0.14 20.38 -4.90
N TYR A 127 -0.53 19.72 -3.83
CA TYR A 127 -1.44 20.27 -2.86
C TYR A 127 -0.66 21.45 -2.30
N GLY A 128 -1.15 22.68 -2.54
CA GLY A 128 -0.67 23.85 -1.83
C GLY A 128 -0.86 23.65 -0.32
N PRO A 129 -0.32 24.57 0.50
CA PRO A 129 -0.58 24.54 1.94
C PRO A 129 -2.10 24.48 2.18
N LEU A 130 -2.53 23.52 3.00
CA LEU A 130 -3.95 23.35 3.33
C LEU A 130 -4.45 24.60 4.06
N GLY A 131 -5.70 25.00 3.84
CA GLY A 131 -6.32 26.10 4.57
C GLY A 131 -6.48 25.81 6.06
N ALA A 132 -6.73 26.85 6.87
CA ALA A 132 -7.11 26.68 8.27
C ALA A 132 -8.40 25.85 8.36
N THR A 133 -8.57 25.11 9.46
CA THR A 133 -9.84 24.42 9.69
C THR A 133 -10.97 25.43 9.87
N GLU A 134 -12.06 25.26 9.13
CA GLU A 134 -13.23 26.16 9.17
C GLU A 134 -13.98 26.08 10.51
N ARG A 135 -13.77 25.01 11.29
CA ARG A 135 -14.46 24.80 12.56
C ARG A 135 -13.58 24.05 13.55
N PHE A 136 -13.19 24.76 14.60
CA PHE A 136 -12.58 24.20 15.78
C PHE A 136 -13.53 24.45 16.97
N VAL A 137 -13.86 23.41 17.74
CA VAL A 137 -14.79 23.49 18.88
C VAL A 137 -14.18 22.74 20.05
N VAL A 138 -14.23 23.35 21.23
CA VAL A 138 -13.79 22.74 22.49
C VAL A 138 -14.98 22.61 23.44
N LYS A 139 -15.11 21.46 24.09
CA LYS A 139 -16.17 21.14 25.05
C LYS A 139 -15.55 20.55 26.31
N HIS A 140 -16.26 20.63 27.43
CA HIS A 140 -15.89 19.87 28.62
C HIS A 140 -16.03 18.37 28.37
N GLY A 141 -15.05 17.61 28.84
CA GLY A 141 -15.08 16.17 28.84
C GLY A 141 -15.87 15.60 30.02
N PRO A 142 -15.96 14.27 30.11
CA PRO A 142 -16.79 13.60 31.10
C PRO A 142 -16.22 13.62 32.53
N VAL A 143 -14.95 14.02 32.69
CA VAL A 143 -14.28 14.09 34.00
C VAL A 143 -13.67 15.47 34.22
N SER A 144 -13.53 15.88 35.48
CA SER A 144 -12.86 17.15 35.79
C SER A 144 -11.43 17.17 35.24
N GLY A 145 -11.04 18.30 34.67
CA GLY A 145 -9.74 18.45 34.03
C GLY A 145 -9.63 17.80 32.65
N SER A 146 -10.77 17.45 32.02
CA SER A 146 -10.80 16.91 30.65
C SER A 146 -11.53 17.82 29.68
N LEU A 147 -11.00 17.93 28.46
CA LEU A 147 -11.61 18.65 27.34
C LEU A 147 -11.71 17.76 26.12
N ILE A 148 -12.76 17.97 25.33
CA ILE A 148 -13.03 17.30 24.07
C ILE A 148 -12.98 18.31 22.92
N PHE A 149 -12.14 18.02 21.92
CA PHE A 149 -11.96 18.81 20.72
C PHE A 149 -12.68 18.18 19.54
N GLN A 150 -13.32 19.03 18.74
CA GLN A 150 -13.97 18.69 17.49
C GLN A 150 -13.47 19.64 16.40
N ILE A 151 -12.92 19.07 15.34
CA ILE A 151 -12.26 19.76 14.23
C ILE A 151 -13.03 19.40 12.94
N ALA A 152 -13.29 20.36 12.06
CA ALA A 152 -13.81 20.05 10.74
C ALA A 152 -12.75 19.29 9.93
N LYS A 153 -13.16 18.18 9.30
CA LYS A 153 -12.28 17.38 8.47
C LYS A 153 -11.85 18.18 7.24
N VAL A 154 -10.54 18.34 7.07
CA VAL A 154 -9.95 18.98 5.89
C VAL A 154 -9.55 17.90 4.88
N LEU A 155 -9.89 18.13 3.61
CA LEU A 155 -9.54 17.21 2.52
C LEU A 155 -8.01 17.13 2.38
N ALA A 156 -7.48 15.92 2.18
CA ALA A 156 -6.05 15.64 2.15
C ALA A 156 -5.27 15.93 3.46
N ALA A 157 -5.95 16.18 4.58
CA ALA A 157 -5.30 16.20 5.89
C ALA A 157 -4.73 14.83 6.25
N VAL A 158 -3.49 14.81 6.71
CA VAL A 158 -2.79 13.63 7.24
C VAL A 158 -2.94 13.59 8.77
N HIS A 159 -2.71 14.71 9.46
CA HIS A 159 -2.91 14.85 10.90
C HIS A 159 -3.19 16.31 11.30
N TYR A 160 -3.53 16.52 12.56
CA TYR A 160 -3.82 17.81 13.16
C TYR A 160 -2.92 18.02 14.38
N ASP A 161 -2.24 19.17 14.44
CA ASP A 161 -1.44 19.58 15.60
C ASP A 161 -2.27 20.52 16.46
N LEU A 162 -2.38 20.21 17.75
CA LEU A 162 -3.00 21.04 18.77
C LEU A 162 -1.91 21.68 19.62
N GLU A 163 -2.05 22.98 19.86
CA GLU A 163 -1.26 23.70 20.85
C GLU A 163 -2.15 24.29 21.92
N MET A 164 -1.57 24.41 23.11
CA MET A 164 -2.17 25.04 24.27
C MET A 164 -1.29 26.17 24.80
N CYS A 165 -1.93 27.22 25.31
CA CYS A 165 -1.27 28.32 26.00
C CYS A 165 -1.96 28.58 27.34
N PHE A 166 -1.15 28.82 28.36
CA PHE A 166 -1.57 29.08 29.75
C PHE A 166 -1.39 30.57 30.13
N GLY A 167 -0.63 31.32 29.33
CA GLY A 167 -0.24 32.72 29.55
C GLY A 167 -0.95 33.68 28.60
N ASP A 168 -0.18 34.51 27.90
CA ASP A 168 -0.72 35.46 26.92
C ASP A 168 -0.85 34.79 25.53
N PRO A 169 -2.06 34.62 24.98
CA PRO A 169 -2.25 34.04 23.65
C PRO A 169 -1.62 34.88 22.52
N ASN A 170 -1.28 36.15 22.76
CA ASN A 170 -0.59 37.01 21.80
C ASN A 170 0.93 36.80 21.78
N ASN A 171 1.48 36.13 22.80
CA ASN A 171 2.89 35.82 22.88
C ASN A 171 3.15 34.40 22.35
N GLU A 172 3.85 34.31 21.23
CA GLU A 172 4.14 33.03 20.56
C GLU A 172 4.97 32.07 21.45
N ALA A 173 5.79 32.60 22.37
CA ALA A 173 6.62 31.79 23.25
C ALA A 173 5.84 31.02 24.33
N ASP A 174 4.60 31.44 24.63
CA ASP A 174 3.74 30.82 25.64
C ASP A 174 2.91 29.65 25.08
N TRP A 175 3.02 29.38 23.78
CA TRP A 175 2.37 28.25 23.12
C TRP A 175 3.20 26.98 23.25
N HIS A 176 2.53 25.90 23.64
CA HIS A 176 3.13 24.59 23.84
C HIS A 176 2.35 23.51 23.10
N ALA A 177 3.05 22.51 22.59
CA ALA A 177 2.43 21.36 21.94
C ALA A 177 1.55 20.59 22.93
N ALA A 178 0.27 20.46 22.60
CA ALA A 178 -0.72 19.71 23.38
C ALA A 178 -0.93 18.29 22.84
N GLY A 179 -0.69 18.08 21.55
CA GLY A 179 -0.72 16.76 20.93
C GLY A 179 -0.94 16.80 19.43
N THR A 180 -0.75 15.65 18.79
CA THR A 180 -1.00 15.43 17.37
C THR A 180 -2.03 14.33 17.19
N PHE A 181 -3.04 14.57 16.37
CA PHE A 181 -4.20 13.69 16.23
C PHE A 181 -4.52 13.38 14.77
N LEU A 182 -4.87 12.12 14.49
CA LEU A 182 -5.39 11.69 13.18
C LEU A 182 -6.91 11.87 13.09
N ASN A 183 -7.58 11.85 14.24
CA ASN A 183 -9.02 11.95 14.34
C ASN A 183 -9.47 13.40 14.48
N THR A 184 -10.65 13.69 13.93
CA THR A 184 -11.25 15.03 13.91
C THR A 184 -12.36 15.19 14.94
N ARG A 185 -12.83 14.08 15.53
CA ARG A 185 -13.93 14.06 16.49
C ARG A 185 -13.48 13.40 17.77
N ASN A 186 -14.01 13.90 18.89
CA ASN A 186 -13.83 13.34 20.22
C ASN A 186 -12.35 13.21 20.62
N VAL A 187 -11.51 14.12 20.14
CA VAL A 187 -10.12 14.20 20.57
C VAL A 187 -10.14 14.65 22.02
N ARG A 188 -9.57 13.87 22.92
CA ARG A 188 -9.63 14.11 24.36
C ARG A 188 -8.26 14.54 24.87
N LEU A 189 -8.24 15.61 25.65
CA LEU A 189 -7.09 16.03 26.45
C LEU A 189 -7.48 15.95 27.92
N ASP A 190 -6.67 15.25 28.69
CA ASP A 190 -6.86 15.02 30.13
C ASP A 190 -5.73 15.67 30.93
N GLY A 191 -5.90 15.73 32.24
CA GLY A 191 -4.86 16.21 33.16
C GLY A 191 -4.73 17.73 33.21
N LEU A 192 -5.75 18.47 32.77
CA LEU A 192 -5.80 19.92 32.94
C LEU A 192 -6.20 20.25 34.38
N GLU A 193 -5.66 21.33 34.92
CA GLU A 193 -5.98 21.77 36.28
C GLU A 193 -7.35 22.47 36.28
N PRO A 194 -8.34 21.98 37.05
CA PRO A 194 -9.65 22.62 37.13
C PRO A 194 -9.55 24.07 37.65
N GLY A 195 -10.38 24.95 37.11
CA GLY A 195 -10.39 26.38 37.45
C GLY A 195 -9.38 27.24 36.69
N LYS A 196 -8.45 26.64 35.94
CA LYS A 196 -7.52 27.39 35.07
C LYS A 196 -8.12 27.64 33.68
N VAL A 197 -7.79 28.80 33.12
CA VAL A 197 -8.17 29.19 31.76
C VAL A 197 -7.05 28.81 30.80
N TYR A 198 -7.44 28.20 29.68
CA TYR A 198 -6.55 27.72 28.64
C TYR A 198 -6.95 28.33 27.29
N TYR A 199 -5.94 28.57 26.47
CA TYR A 199 -6.09 28.95 25.07
C TYR A 199 -5.65 27.80 24.18
N PHE A 200 -6.41 27.51 23.13
CA PHE A 200 -6.10 26.42 22.20
C PHE A 200 -6.15 26.90 20.77
N ARG A 201 -5.27 26.35 19.93
CA ARG A 201 -5.30 26.50 18.47
C ARG A 201 -4.92 25.19 17.81
N VAL A 202 -5.42 24.97 16.61
CA VAL A 202 -5.13 23.74 15.83
C VAL A 202 -4.69 24.10 14.42
N ARG A 203 -3.74 23.35 13.86
CA ARG A 203 -3.39 23.45 12.44
C ARG A 203 -3.43 22.07 11.78
N VAL A 204 -3.55 22.07 10.47
CA VAL A 204 -3.62 20.85 9.66
C VAL A 204 -2.28 20.58 9.02
N PHE A 205 -1.83 19.34 9.01
CA PHE A 205 -0.71 18.89 8.20
C PHE A 205 -1.21 18.02 7.05
N GLY A 206 -0.67 18.25 5.85
CA GLY A 206 -0.98 17.45 4.67
C GLY A 206 0.18 17.38 3.68
N PRO A 207 -0.07 16.89 2.45
CA PRO A 207 0.96 16.75 1.42
C PRO A 207 1.67 18.07 1.06
N GLY A 208 1.01 19.22 1.26
CA GLY A 208 1.57 20.56 1.07
C GLY A 208 2.27 21.15 2.30
N GLY A 209 2.46 20.38 3.37
CA GLY A 209 3.01 20.83 4.64
C GLY A 209 1.95 21.31 5.64
N PHE A 210 2.37 22.16 6.57
CA PHE A 210 1.49 22.74 7.58
C PHE A 210 0.63 23.86 6.98
N GLY A 211 -0.68 23.77 7.23
CA GLY A 211 -1.61 24.87 7.03
C GLY A 211 -1.51 25.92 8.15
N PRO A 212 -2.19 27.07 8.00
CA PRO A 212 -2.23 28.09 9.02
C PRO A 212 -2.98 27.62 10.27
N TRP A 213 -2.69 28.25 11.40
CA TRP A 213 -3.40 28.03 12.66
C TRP A 213 -4.87 28.44 12.55
N SER A 214 -5.73 27.73 13.26
CA SER A 214 -7.13 28.10 13.48
C SER A 214 -7.24 29.37 14.34
N ASN A 215 -8.47 29.90 14.42
CA ASN A 215 -8.82 30.84 15.48
C ASN A 215 -8.51 30.24 16.86
N VAL A 216 -8.05 31.09 17.77
CA VAL A 216 -7.76 30.73 19.16
C VAL A 216 -9.07 30.58 19.94
N ILE A 217 -9.19 29.49 20.69
CA ILE A 217 -10.34 29.23 21.56
C ILE A 217 -9.91 29.34 23.02
N LYS A 218 -10.65 30.14 23.79
CA LYS A 218 -10.48 30.31 25.23
C LYS A 218 -11.51 29.47 25.97
N ILE A 219 -11.09 28.64 26.92
CA ILE A 219 -11.99 27.87 27.78
C ILE A 219 -11.36 27.63 29.15
N MET A 220 -12.19 27.58 30.20
CA MET A 220 -11.74 27.19 31.54
C MET A 220 -11.86 25.67 31.70
N ALA A 221 -10.86 25.00 32.27
CA ALA A 221 -11.02 23.59 32.65
C ALA A 221 -11.93 23.51 33.88
N VAL A 222 -12.87 22.56 33.88
CA VAL A 222 -13.83 22.29 34.96
C VAL A 222 -13.65 20.84 35.39
#